data_AF-A0A4U9HDR4-F1
#
_entry.id   AF-A0A4U9HDR4-F1
#
_cell.length_a   1.000
_cell.length_b   1.000
_cell.length_c   1.000
_cell.angle_alpha   90.00
_cell.angle_beta   90.00
_cell.angle_gamma   90.00
#
_symmetry.space_group_name_H-M   'P 1'
#
loop_
_entity.id
_entity.type
_entity.pdbx_description
1 polymer ?
#
loop_
_entity_poly.entity_id
_entity_poly.type
_entity_poly.pdbx_seq_one_letter_code
_entity_poly.pdbx_strand_id
1 'polypeptide(L)' 'MQLDGWDEHTSIPATLNGKQLLLYKQHYDRQQDAWIMRIG' A
#
# COMPACT_ATOMS: atom_id res chain seq x y z
N MET A 1 -12.26 -7.38 -13.45
CA MET A 1 -12.53 -8.24 -12.29
C MET A 1 -11.25 -8.27 -11.47
N GLN A 2 -11.20 -7.62 -10.32
CA GLN A 2 -10.05 -7.65 -9.42
C GLN A 2 -10.23 -8.90 -8.56
N LEU A 3 -9.41 -9.93 -8.80
CA LEU A 3 -9.55 -11.26 -8.18
C LEU A 3 -8.69 -11.45 -6.94
N ASP A 4 -7.96 -10.42 -6.55
CA ASP A 4 -6.98 -10.47 -5.49
C ASP A 4 -7.54 -9.53 -4.44
N GLY A 5 -7.82 -10.05 -3.24
CA GLY A 5 -8.38 -9.31 -2.09
C GLY A 5 -7.49 -8.19 -1.55
N TRP A 6 -6.72 -7.55 -2.44
CA TRP A 6 -5.80 -6.45 -2.27
C TRP A 6 -6.47 -5.16 -2.76
N ASP A 7 -7.51 -4.77 -2.06
CA ASP A 7 -8.26 -3.53 -2.24
C ASP A 7 -7.80 -2.44 -1.25
N GLU A 8 -8.51 -1.33 -1.21
CA GLU A 8 -8.23 -0.17 -0.34
C GLU A 8 -8.34 -0.45 1.16
N HIS A 9 -8.96 -1.57 1.55
CA HIS A 9 -9.07 -2.01 2.94
C HIS A 9 -7.87 -2.87 3.38
N THR A 10 -7.06 -3.34 2.43
CA THR A 10 -5.90 -4.14 2.79
C THR A 10 -4.78 -3.25 3.30
N SER A 11 -4.30 -3.56 4.51
CA SER A 11 -3.15 -2.91 5.12
C SER A 11 -1.92 -3.79 5.10
N ILE A 12 -0.76 -3.16 4.93
CA ILE A 12 0.56 -3.80 4.98
C ILE A 12 1.32 -3.20 6.15
N PRO A 13 1.78 -4.01 7.11
CA PRO A 13 2.63 -3.51 8.19
C PRO A 13 3.97 -3.05 7.65
N ALA A 14 4.44 -1.90 8.11
CA ALA A 14 5.72 -1.32 7.72
C ALA A 14 6.42 -0.71 8.93
N THR A 15 7.75 -0.61 8.85
CA THR A 15 8.55 0.15 9.80
C THR A 15 9.15 1.37 9.10
N LEU A 16 8.82 2.57 9.57
CA LEU A 16 9.39 3.82 9.07
C LEU A 16 10.03 4.57 10.23
N ASN A 17 11.33 4.88 10.09
CA ASN A 17 12.11 5.57 11.15
C ASN A 17 11.97 4.89 12.53
N GLY A 18 11.94 3.55 12.55
CA GLY A 18 11.79 2.76 13.77
C GLY A 18 10.37 2.68 14.35
N LYS A 19 9.36 3.32 13.72
CA LYS A 19 7.96 3.24 14.13
C LYS A 19 7.19 2.25 13.27
N GLN A 20 6.37 1.42 13.91
CA GLN A 20 5.41 0.55 13.22
C GLN A 20 4.25 1.38 12.67
N LEU A 21 3.91 1.16 11.41
CA LEU A 21 2.82 1.83 10.70
C LEU A 21 2.05 0.81 9.87
N LEU A 22 0.80 1.15 9.55
CA LEU A 22 0.02 0.46 8.54
C LEU A 22 -0.01 1.30 7.27
N LEU A 23 0.36 0.67 6.16
CA LEU A 23 0.29 1.25 4.83
C LEU A 23 -0.94 0.72 4.11
N TYR A 24 -1.65 1.60 3.44
CA TYR A 24 -2.82 1.28 2.62
C TYR A 24 -2.50 1.54 1.16
N LYS A 25 -3.01 0.67 0.29
CA LYS A 25 -2.86 0.81 -1.15
C LYS A 25 -3.57 2.08 -1.62
N GLN A 26 -2.89 2.88 -2.43
CA GLN A 26 -3.48 4.09 -3.01
C GLN A 26 -3.69 3.92 -4.52
N HIS A 27 -2.62 3.81 -5.30
CA HIS A 27 -2.70 3.57 -6.74
C HIS A 27 -1.38 2.99 -7.27
N TYR A 28 -1.41 2.42 -8.47
CA TYR A 28 -0.21 1.95 -9.15
C TYR A 28 0.31 3.02 -10.08
N ASP A 29 1.57 3.41 -9.90
CA ASP A 29 2.28 4.31 -10.79
C ASP A 29 2.99 3.50 -11.88
N ARG A 30 2.49 3.62 -13.10
CA ARG A 30 3.05 2.94 -14.28
C ARG A 30 4.41 3.49 -14.71
N GLN A 31 4.73 4.74 -14.39
CA GLN A 31 6.01 5.34 -14.76
C GLN A 31 7.15 4.77 -13.91
N GLN A 32 6.85 4.49 -12.64
CA GLN A 32 7.81 3.95 -11.68
C GLN A 32 7.75 2.42 -11.55
N ASP A 33 6.77 1.79 -12.21
CA ASP A 33 6.45 0.37 -12.06
C ASP A 33 6.29 -0.03 -10.57
N ALA A 34 5.54 0.78 -9.83
CA ALA A 34 5.45 0.66 -8.38
C ALA A 34 4.05 0.97 -7.83
N TRP A 35 3.68 0.29 -6.74
CA TRP A 35 2.50 0.67 -5.95
C TRP A 35 2.83 1.83 -5.03
N ILE A 36 2.04 2.90 -5.15
CA ILE A 36 2.05 4.02 -4.21
C ILE A 36 1.13 3.67 -3.04
N MET A 37 1.67 3.83 -1.84
CA MET A 37 1.01 3.51 -0.57
C MET A 37 0.81 4.78 0.25
N ARG A 38 -0.26 4.84 1.04
CA ARG A 38 -0.54 5.92 2.00
C ARG A 38 -0.40 5.43 3.43
N ILE A 39 0.04 6.32 4.32
CA ILE A 39 -0.02 6.10 5.77
C ILE A 39 -1.46 6.39 6.23
N GLY A 40 -2.01 5.50 7.06
CA GLY A 40 -3.33 5.66 7.68
C GLY A 40 -3.33 6.56 8.92
#